data_AF-A0A378JHW5-F1
#
_entry.id   AF-A0A378JHW5-F1
#
_cell.length_a   1.000
_cell.length_b   1.000
_cell.length_c   1.000
_cell.angle_alpha   90.00
_cell.angle_beta   90.00
_cell.angle_gamma   90.00
#
_symmetry.space_group_name_H-M   'P 1'
#
loop_
_entity.id
_entity.type
_entity.pdbx_description
1 polymer ?
#
loop_
_entity_poly.entity_id
_entity_poly.type
_entity_poly.pdbx_seq_one_letter_code
_entity_poly.pdbx_strand_id
1 'polypeptide(L)'
;MKDDKSEILPIRRSPRRSPPREPVGEHVDPAISSKDDDSETLTLALSQTISARASLYWPSTELRDELGVAASGLIGYLDFLKTQEDGNELIIGLCARVLGPEGLDPQELFIEATKKGSVDNPEELAKFCRGTLERHLSSVQDELEGPELGHSRAITIALLGDIGAFMTATGATTGTVRDEKVSRRLKESFSDYALQLEGKTSEYRDLVDESAQRGRMLGGGGVIGPTKSKERKRVEEEELIPRTGIHDCGKDADELLGRFEKEGHLVPTKWASARLHEKRVTTIEEPLAGHMSASPSEILWTWDILAGRGIDSAYVGNPGKETDFFSSARAAGACAFLVGCGYHSALEVLHGTMIYVGQDPQHVLPEAVEMRCEETGFVEPMDAGALFHSGAATSLVDELLHDVTSGVGRNKAQSSIEFVHRENSSIEAEHKESSSIKVERREQPSKEESVEPKTSTKRRLWQVLQDIGFKSVAVPGPHVAAKLEELSKTNPQMALKCAEEYLAFKKNKKSSSDKSRPPEYIQDIKKLVAELSPKEALIHSFRSGGSSTFFKRNDTEPKNQQGNQFNKDVQLK
;
A
#
# COMPACT_ATOMS: atom_id res chain seq x y z
N MET A 1 20.74 -20.86 -22.87
CA MET A 1 20.35 -19.95 -23.96
C MET A 1 19.89 -18.66 -23.30
N LYS A 2 20.35 -17.50 -23.80
CA LYS A 2 20.04 -16.18 -23.25
C LYS A 2 18.67 -15.74 -23.75
N ASP A 3 17.69 -15.64 -22.87
CA ASP A 3 16.44 -14.91 -23.15
C ASP A 3 16.65 -13.43 -22.82
N ASP A 4 17.34 -12.76 -23.74
CA ASP A 4 17.47 -11.30 -23.77
C ASP A 4 16.39 -10.77 -24.71
N LYS A 5 15.13 -10.91 -24.30
CA LYS A 5 14.04 -10.11 -24.84
C LYS A 5 13.80 -9.01 -23.82
N SER A 6 14.42 -7.86 -24.05
CA SER A 6 13.92 -6.60 -23.51
C SER A 6 12.43 -6.53 -23.87
N GLU A 7 11.55 -6.82 -22.92
CA GLU A 7 10.12 -6.67 -23.10
C GLU A 7 9.88 -5.21 -23.47
N ILE A 8 9.52 -5.00 -24.74
CA ILE A 8 9.22 -3.68 -25.27
C ILE A 8 7.98 -3.22 -24.50
N LEU A 9 8.14 -2.20 -23.66
CA LEU A 9 7.01 -1.55 -22.99
C LEU A 9 6.01 -1.09 -24.06
N PRO A 10 4.70 -1.26 -23.83
CA PRO A 10 3.68 -0.82 -24.78
C PRO A 10 3.87 0.66 -25.12
N ILE A 11 3.69 1.03 -26.40
CA ILE A 11 3.95 2.38 -26.91
C ILE A 11 2.81 3.35 -26.53
N ARG A 12 1.62 2.82 -26.19
CA ARG A 12 0.44 3.56 -25.73
C ARG A 12 -0.38 2.72 -24.76
N ARG A 13 -1.09 3.36 -23.83
CA ARG A 13 -2.07 2.69 -22.95
C ARG A 13 -3.18 2.02 -23.75
N SER A 14 -3.68 0.90 -23.22
CA SER A 14 -4.92 0.31 -23.72
C SER A 14 -6.09 1.24 -23.38
N PRO A 15 -7.11 1.39 -24.24
CA PRO A 15 -8.33 2.09 -23.87
C PRO A 15 -8.98 1.44 -22.65
N ARG A 16 -9.56 2.25 -21.77
CA ARG A 16 -10.25 1.79 -20.56
C ARG A 16 -11.34 0.77 -20.91
N ARG A 17 -11.35 -0.36 -20.22
CA ARG A 17 -12.29 -1.46 -20.51
C ARG A 17 -13.72 -1.19 -20.08
N SER A 18 -13.96 -0.26 -19.15
CA SER A 18 -15.30 0.04 -18.64
C SER A 18 -15.49 1.53 -18.39
N PRO A 19 -16.49 2.17 -19.04
CA PRO A 19 -16.79 3.57 -18.77
C PRO A 19 -17.40 3.71 -17.35
N PRO A 20 -17.23 4.89 -16.72
CA PRO A 20 -17.92 5.21 -15.47
C PRO A 20 -19.43 5.05 -15.63
N ARG A 21 -20.09 4.45 -14.64
CA ARG A 21 -21.53 4.18 -14.71
C ARG A 21 -22.37 5.44 -14.44
N GLU A 22 -23.63 5.44 -14.89
CA GLU A 22 -24.55 6.59 -14.76
C GLU A 22 -24.79 7.02 -13.31
N PRO A 23 -25.02 8.32 -13.03
CA PRO A 23 -25.27 8.82 -11.67
C PRO A 23 -26.64 8.42 -11.13
N VAL A 24 -26.76 8.35 -9.79
CA VAL A 24 -28.02 8.11 -9.07
C VAL A 24 -28.30 9.27 -8.10
N GLY A 25 -29.05 10.26 -8.57
CA GLY A 25 -29.23 11.53 -7.85
C GLY A 25 -27.88 12.25 -7.74
N GLU A 26 -27.52 12.70 -6.54
CA GLU A 26 -26.24 13.37 -6.26
C GLU A 26 -25.06 12.39 -6.08
N HIS A 27 -25.23 11.10 -6.40
CA HIS A 27 -24.19 10.09 -6.22
C HIS A 27 -23.68 9.59 -7.57
N VAL A 28 -22.36 9.57 -7.75
CA VAL A 28 -21.68 9.26 -9.03
C VAL A 28 -20.77 8.04 -8.91
N ASP A 29 -20.39 7.44 -10.05
CA ASP A 29 -19.29 6.46 -10.07
C ASP A 29 -18.00 7.18 -9.66
N PRO A 30 -17.26 6.69 -8.64
CA PRO A 30 -15.96 7.26 -8.30
C PRO A 30 -15.01 7.36 -9.50
N ALA A 31 -15.11 6.44 -10.46
CA ALA A 31 -14.29 6.41 -11.66
C ALA A 31 -14.55 7.55 -12.65
N ILE A 32 -15.58 8.41 -12.42
CA ILE A 32 -15.92 9.54 -13.29
C ILE A 32 -14.81 10.59 -13.34
N SER A 33 -14.04 10.76 -12.27
CA SER A 33 -12.85 11.63 -12.21
C SER A 33 -11.67 11.11 -13.06
N SER A 34 -11.79 9.89 -13.58
CA SER A 34 -10.81 9.26 -14.46
C SER A 34 -11.36 8.96 -15.86
N LYS A 35 -12.37 9.71 -16.29
CA LYS A 35 -13.00 9.51 -17.60
C LYS A 35 -12.05 9.83 -18.75
N ASP A 36 -11.20 10.84 -18.58
CA ASP A 36 -10.22 11.26 -19.57
C ASP A 36 -8.88 10.53 -19.33
N ASP A 37 -8.28 10.02 -20.41
CA ASP A 37 -7.08 9.16 -20.36
C ASP A 37 -5.82 9.90 -19.84
N ASP A 38 -5.85 11.24 -19.82
CA ASP A 38 -4.81 12.14 -19.34
C ASP A 38 -5.08 12.71 -17.94
N SER A 39 -6.18 12.32 -17.30
CA SER A 39 -6.52 12.82 -15.96
C SER A 39 -5.48 12.41 -14.90
N GLU A 40 -5.21 13.33 -13.97
CA GLU A 40 -4.30 13.09 -12.84
C GLU A 40 -4.80 11.93 -11.96
N THR A 41 -6.11 11.84 -11.72
CA THR A 41 -6.70 10.76 -10.93
C THR A 41 -6.49 9.39 -11.58
N LEU A 42 -6.58 9.27 -12.91
CA LEU A 42 -6.28 8.01 -13.60
C LEU A 42 -4.80 7.65 -13.45
N THR A 43 -3.93 8.65 -13.47
CA THR A 43 -2.48 8.49 -13.26
C THR A 43 -2.16 7.95 -11.88
N LEU A 44 -2.78 8.54 -10.85
CA LEU A 44 -2.67 8.09 -9.46
C LEU A 44 -3.24 6.68 -9.29
N ALA A 45 -4.36 6.36 -9.94
CA ALA A 45 -4.96 5.03 -9.91
C ALA A 45 -4.07 3.96 -10.55
N LEU A 46 -3.45 4.27 -11.69
CA LEU A 46 -2.52 3.37 -12.35
C LEU A 46 -1.23 3.18 -11.52
N SER A 47 -0.67 4.27 -10.99
CA SER A 47 0.55 4.23 -10.18
C SER A 47 0.39 3.35 -8.94
N GLN A 48 -0.65 3.57 -8.13
CA GLN A 48 -0.88 2.73 -6.94
C GLN A 48 -1.19 1.27 -7.30
N THR A 49 -1.87 1.04 -8.43
CA THR A 49 -2.15 -0.33 -8.91
C THR A 49 -0.84 -1.03 -9.31
N ILE A 50 0.07 -0.35 -10.01
CA ILE A 50 1.40 -0.89 -10.37
C ILE A 50 2.17 -1.30 -9.11
N SER A 51 2.29 -0.41 -8.12
CA SER A 51 3.06 -0.68 -6.91
C SER A 51 2.46 -1.80 -6.07
N ALA A 52 1.13 -1.83 -5.95
CA ALA A 52 0.42 -2.88 -5.23
C ALA A 52 0.61 -4.25 -5.88
N ARG A 53 0.47 -4.32 -7.22
CA ARG A 53 0.68 -5.58 -7.96
C ARG A 53 2.15 -6.01 -7.94
N ALA A 54 3.09 -5.07 -8.05
CA ALA A 54 4.51 -5.38 -7.92
C ALA A 54 4.87 -5.99 -6.56
N SER A 55 4.23 -5.55 -5.48
CA SER A 55 4.42 -6.12 -4.13
C SER A 55 3.89 -7.56 -4.04
N LEU A 56 2.80 -7.88 -4.74
CA LEU A 56 2.26 -9.25 -4.78
C LEU A 56 3.09 -10.16 -5.68
N TYR A 57 3.60 -9.67 -6.81
CA TYR A 57 4.43 -10.44 -7.74
C TYR A 57 5.84 -10.66 -7.20
N TRP A 58 6.46 -9.62 -6.64
CA TRP A 58 7.85 -9.65 -6.20
C TRP A 58 8.01 -9.12 -4.77
N PRO A 59 7.38 -9.76 -3.78
CA PRO A 59 7.51 -9.37 -2.38
C PRO A 59 8.97 -9.45 -1.92
N SER A 60 9.29 -8.59 -0.96
CA SER A 60 10.48 -8.69 -0.11
C SER A 60 10.50 -10.01 0.67
N THR A 61 11.64 -10.35 1.25
CA THR A 61 11.77 -11.54 2.12
C THR A 61 10.77 -11.47 3.26
N GLU A 62 10.65 -10.33 3.91
CA GLU A 62 9.83 -10.20 5.10
C GLU A 62 8.33 -10.26 4.82
N LEU A 63 7.87 -9.71 3.68
CA LEU A 63 6.47 -9.92 3.25
C LEU A 63 6.22 -11.38 2.86
N ARG A 64 7.21 -12.08 2.28
CA ARG A 64 7.09 -13.52 2.00
C ARG A 64 6.97 -14.32 3.29
N ASP A 65 7.83 -14.04 4.27
CA ASP A 65 7.83 -14.74 5.56
C ASP A 65 6.47 -14.57 6.25
N GLU A 66 5.94 -13.35 6.32
CA GLU A 66 4.61 -13.09 6.90
C GLU A 66 3.47 -13.77 6.11
N LEU A 67 3.57 -13.83 4.78
CA LEU A 67 2.62 -14.56 3.94
C LEU A 67 2.71 -16.07 4.16
N GLY A 68 3.91 -16.62 4.34
CA GLY A 68 4.15 -18.02 4.65
C GLY A 68 3.56 -18.38 6.02
N VAL A 69 3.72 -17.52 7.01
CA VAL A 69 3.09 -17.65 8.34
C VAL A 69 1.56 -17.65 8.23
N ALA A 70 0.98 -16.69 7.50
CA ALA A 70 -0.47 -16.65 7.27
C ALA A 70 -0.97 -17.91 6.55
N ALA A 71 -0.27 -18.35 5.51
CA ALA A 71 -0.63 -19.54 4.75
C ALA A 71 -0.59 -20.80 5.63
N SER A 72 0.46 -20.95 6.45
CA SER A 72 0.57 -22.04 7.43
C SER A 72 -0.58 -22.00 8.45
N GLY A 73 -0.93 -20.83 8.96
CA GLY A 73 -2.05 -20.65 9.89
C GLY A 73 -3.40 -21.00 9.27
N LEU A 74 -3.61 -20.65 8.00
CA LEU A 74 -4.81 -20.99 7.24
C LEU A 74 -4.91 -22.49 6.94
N ILE A 75 -3.80 -23.15 6.60
CA ILE A 75 -3.74 -24.62 6.45
C ILE A 75 -4.13 -25.29 7.77
N GLY A 76 -3.57 -24.83 8.90
CA GLY A 76 -3.95 -25.33 10.21
C GLY A 76 -5.44 -25.12 10.52
N TYR A 77 -6.03 -24.02 10.05
CA TYR A 77 -7.48 -23.80 10.20
C TYR A 77 -8.30 -24.76 9.33
N LEU A 78 -7.88 -25.03 8.09
CA LEU A 78 -8.53 -26.03 7.23
C LEU A 78 -8.45 -27.44 7.84
N ASP A 79 -7.34 -27.78 8.47
CA ASP A 79 -7.18 -29.03 9.22
C ASP A 79 -8.09 -29.09 10.44
N PHE A 80 -8.19 -27.98 11.18
CA PHE A 80 -9.11 -27.85 12.31
C PHE A 80 -10.57 -28.07 11.86
N LEU A 81 -11.01 -27.40 10.79
CA LEU A 81 -12.37 -27.53 10.26
C LEU A 81 -12.70 -28.98 9.88
N LYS A 82 -11.75 -29.72 9.31
CA LYS A 82 -11.94 -31.13 8.95
C LYS A 82 -12.25 -32.03 10.16
N THR A 83 -11.84 -31.64 11.35
CA THR A 83 -12.12 -32.40 12.59
C THR A 83 -13.50 -32.11 13.18
N GLN A 84 -14.21 -31.09 12.68
CA GLN A 84 -15.53 -30.70 13.15
C GLN A 84 -16.62 -31.59 12.53
N GLU A 85 -17.72 -31.80 13.26
CA GLU A 85 -18.87 -32.57 12.78
C GLU A 85 -19.50 -31.95 11.52
N ASP A 86 -19.54 -30.62 11.45
CA ASP A 86 -20.03 -29.83 10.30
C ASP A 86 -18.91 -29.40 9.34
N GLY A 87 -17.73 -30.02 9.41
CA GLY A 87 -16.52 -29.59 8.72
C GLY A 87 -16.65 -29.39 7.21
N ASN A 88 -17.39 -30.28 6.52
CA ASN A 88 -17.61 -30.17 5.07
C ASN A 88 -18.40 -28.91 4.71
N GLU A 89 -19.46 -28.59 5.47
CA GLU A 89 -20.28 -27.39 5.27
C GLU A 89 -19.46 -26.11 5.54
N LEU A 90 -18.61 -26.14 6.57
CA LEU A 90 -17.74 -25.02 6.92
C LEU A 90 -16.68 -24.77 5.84
N ILE A 91 -16.05 -25.82 5.30
CA ILE A 91 -15.07 -25.67 4.21
C ILE A 91 -15.72 -25.08 2.95
N ILE A 92 -16.91 -25.56 2.57
CA ILE A 92 -17.66 -25.00 1.43
C ILE A 92 -18.00 -23.54 1.69
N GLY A 93 -18.49 -23.22 2.90
CA GLY A 93 -18.84 -21.88 3.32
C GLY A 93 -17.66 -20.92 3.36
N LEU A 94 -16.46 -21.39 3.73
CA LEU A 94 -15.22 -20.62 3.71
C LEU A 94 -14.79 -20.30 2.28
N CYS A 95 -14.92 -21.25 1.36
CA CYS A 95 -14.56 -21.08 -0.05
C CYS A 95 -15.55 -20.24 -0.86
N ALA A 96 -16.75 -19.98 -0.34
CA ALA A 96 -17.86 -19.40 -1.10
C ALA A 96 -17.53 -18.08 -1.79
N ARG A 97 -16.68 -17.25 -1.18
CA ARG A 97 -16.24 -15.99 -1.77
C ARG A 97 -15.09 -16.15 -2.73
N VAL A 98 -14.06 -16.90 -2.36
CA VAL A 98 -12.88 -17.09 -3.22
C VAL A 98 -13.23 -17.84 -4.50
N LEU A 99 -14.03 -18.91 -4.41
CA LEU A 99 -14.38 -19.80 -5.53
C LEU A 99 -15.72 -19.46 -6.20
N GLY A 100 -16.49 -18.55 -5.60
CA GLY A 100 -17.78 -18.10 -6.11
C GLY A 100 -17.65 -17.13 -7.29
N PRO A 101 -18.78 -16.66 -7.84
CA PRO A 101 -18.81 -15.81 -9.03
C PRO A 101 -18.18 -14.42 -8.84
N GLU A 102 -18.09 -13.96 -7.59
CA GLU A 102 -17.48 -12.69 -7.18
C GLU A 102 -15.99 -12.83 -6.78
N GLY A 103 -15.50 -14.07 -6.77
CA GLY A 103 -14.22 -14.43 -6.20
C GLY A 103 -13.00 -14.10 -7.03
N LEU A 104 -11.85 -14.31 -6.41
CA LEU A 104 -10.55 -14.22 -7.07
C LEU A 104 -10.25 -15.45 -7.91
N ASP A 105 -10.77 -16.62 -7.56
CA ASP A 105 -10.55 -17.85 -8.30
C ASP A 105 -11.89 -18.53 -8.60
N PRO A 106 -12.76 -17.90 -9.40
CA PRO A 106 -14.10 -18.45 -9.68
C PRO A 106 -13.98 -19.83 -10.35
N GLN A 107 -14.55 -20.85 -9.71
CA GLN A 107 -14.51 -22.23 -10.21
C GLN A 107 -15.89 -22.64 -10.71
N GLU A 108 -16.00 -23.00 -12.00
CA GLU A 108 -17.27 -23.40 -12.62
C GLU A 108 -17.94 -24.54 -11.84
N LEU A 109 -17.17 -25.54 -11.43
CA LEU A 109 -17.66 -26.66 -10.61
C LEU A 109 -18.28 -26.18 -9.30
N PHE A 110 -17.67 -25.20 -8.61
CA PHE A 110 -18.21 -24.64 -7.38
C PHE A 110 -19.50 -23.86 -7.64
N ILE A 111 -19.49 -23.00 -8.66
CA ILE A 111 -20.62 -22.15 -9.03
C ILE A 111 -21.84 -23.01 -9.43
N GLU A 112 -21.64 -24.05 -10.23
CA GLU A 112 -22.70 -24.96 -10.65
C GLU A 112 -23.26 -25.77 -9.47
N ALA A 113 -22.39 -26.32 -8.63
CA ALA A 113 -22.79 -27.13 -7.47
C ALA A 113 -23.59 -26.33 -6.43
N THR A 114 -23.42 -25.01 -6.40
CA THR A 114 -24.04 -24.14 -5.40
C THR A 114 -25.20 -23.31 -5.95
N LYS A 115 -25.42 -23.31 -7.27
CA LYS A 115 -26.45 -22.52 -7.97
C LYS A 115 -27.88 -22.76 -7.47
N LYS A 116 -28.19 -23.97 -6.99
CA LYS A 116 -29.53 -24.35 -6.53
C LYS A 116 -29.77 -24.06 -5.03
N GLY A 117 -28.77 -23.53 -4.32
CA GLY A 117 -28.84 -23.32 -2.87
C GLY A 117 -28.74 -24.59 -2.04
N SER A 118 -28.62 -25.77 -2.68
CA SER A 118 -28.36 -27.05 -2.04
C SER A 118 -27.23 -27.77 -2.77
N VAL A 119 -26.27 -28.32 -2.02
CA VAL A 119 -25.15 -29.07 -2.57
C VAL A 119 -25.51 -30.56 -2.61
N ASP A 120 -25.59 -31.13 -3.81
CA ASP A 120 -25.99 -32.53 -4.01
C ASP A 120 -24.95 -33.53 -3.44
N ASN A 121 -23.65 -33.19 -3.50
CA ASN A 121 -22.57 -33.98 -2.92
C ASN A 121 -21.59 -33.10 -2.11
N PRO A 122 -21.90 -32.81 -0.83
CA PRO A 122 -21.10 -31.88 -0.01
C PRO A 122 -19.70 -32.42 0.30
N GLU A 123 -19.51 -33.74 0.37
CA GLU A 123 -18.19 -34.31 0.65
C GLU A 123 -17.21 -34.11 -0.52
N GLU A 124 -17.64 -34.40 -1.75
CA GLU A 124 -16.80 -34.17 -2.93
C GLU A 124 -16.52 -32.67 -3.15
N LEU A 125 -17.51 -31.81 -2.96
CA LEU A 125 -17.32 -30.36 -3.09
C LEU A 125 -16.37 -29.83 -2.01
N ALA A 126 -16.49 -30.28 -0.76
CA ALA A 126 -15.57 -29.89 0.32
C ALA A 126 -14.13 -30.36 0.03
N LYS A 127 -13.96 -31.58 -0.50
CA LYS A 127 -12.65 -32.09 -0.92
C LYS A 127 -12.03 -31.26 -2.05
N PHE A 128 -12.82 -30.88 -3.05
CA PHE A 128 -12.40 -29.98 -4.12
C PHE A 128 -12.00 -28.60 -3.58
N CYS A 129 -12.84 -28.01 -2.73
CA CYS A 129 -12.60 -26.73 -2.07
C CYS A 129 -11.29 -26.73 -1.30
N ARG A 130 -11.11 -27.70 -0.40
CA ARG A 130 -9.90 -27.86 0.42
C ARG A 130 -8.67 -28.07 -0.45
N GLY A 131 -8.71 -28.98 -1.43
CA GLY A 131 -7.57 -29.25 -2.32
C GLY A 131 -7.18 -28.03 -3.17
N THR A 132 -8.13 -27.17 -3.52
CA THR A 132 -7.86 -25.92 -4.24
C THR A 132 -7.17 -24.92 -3.32
N LEU A 133 -7.71 -24.68 -2.11
CA LEU A 133 -7.07 -23.78 -1.16
C LEU A 133 -5.69 -24.28 -0.71
N GLU A 134 -5.54 -25.55 -0.36
CA GLU A 134 -4.27 -26.16 0.04
C GLU A 134 -3.18 -25.96 -1.03
N ARG A 135 -3.52 -26.02 -2.32
CA ARG A 135 -2.57 -25.78 -3.41
C ARG A 135 -2.03 -24.34 -3.40
N HIS A 136 -2.91 -23.36 -3.25
CA HIS A 136 -2.50 -21.95 -3.17
C HIS A 136 -1.69 -21.69 -1.91
N LEU A 137 -2.17 -22.16 -0.76
CA LEU A 137 -1.54 -21.93 0.53
C LEU A 137 -0.18 -22.62 0.65
N SER A 138 -0.05 -23.88 0.22
CA SER A 138 1.23 -24.60 0.29
C SER A 138 2.28 -23.93 -0.58
N SER A 139 1.90 -23.45 -1.77
CA SER A 139 2.83 -22.73 -2.66
C SER A 139 3.36 -21.44 -2.03
N VAL A 140 2.54 -20.76 -1.23
CA VAL A 140 2.93 -19.55 -0.49
C VAL A 140 3.75 -19.89 0.75
N GLN A 141 3.38 -20.96 1.46
CA GLN A 141 4.09 -21.49 2.63
C GLN A 141 5.50 -21.97 2.30
N ASP A 142 5.70 -22.59 1.13
CA ASP A 142 7.01 -23.04 0.65
C ASP A 142 7.94 -21.88 0.26
N GLU A 143 7.50 -20.63 0.44
CA GLU A 143 8.22 -19.38 0.22
C GLU A 143 8.88 -19.27 -1.17
N LEU A 144 8.28 -19.93 -2.17
CA LEU A 144 8.87 -19.93 -3.52
C LEU A 144 8.97 -18.50 -4.04
N GLU A 145 10.13 -18.19 -4.60
CA GLU A 145 10.39 -16.88 -5.18
C GLU A 145 9.67 -16.75 -6.50
N GLY A 146 9.23 -15.53 -6.79
CA GLY A 146 8.83 -15.17 -8.14
C GLY A 146 7.38 -14.73 -8.27
N PRO A 147 7.07 -14.14 -9.44
CA PRO A 147 5.79 -13.55 -9.76
C PRO A 147 4.68 -14.55 -10.09
N GLU A 148 5.00 -15.82 -10.29
CA GLU A 148 4.06 -16.92 -10.56
C GLU A 148 3.12 -17.20 -9.38
N LEU A 149 3.49 -16.74 -8.18
CA LEU A 149 2.66 -16.86 -6.98
C LEU A 149 1.79 -15.63 -6.67
N GLY A 150 1.81 -14.59 -7.51
CA GLY A 150 1.04 -13.37 -7.26
C GLY A 150 -0.43 -13.64 -6.95
N HIS A 151 -1.05 -14.51 -7.75
CA HIS A 151 -2.43 -14.95 -7.56
C HIS A 151 -2.65 -15.73 -6.25
N SER A 152 -1.80 -16.72 -5.95
CA SER A 152 -1.88 -17.48 -4.70
C SER A 152 -1.71 -16.61 -3.45
N ARG A 153 -0.82 -15.61 -3.51
CA ARG A 153 -0.64 -14.62 -2.44
C ARG A 153 -1.89 -13.76 -2.26
N ALA A 154 -2.52 -13.31 -3.34
CA ALA A 154 -3.79 -12.58 -3.27
C ALA A 154 -4.92 -13.43 -2.68
N ILE A 155 -5.03 -14.71 -3.06
CA ILE A 155 -6.01 -15.64 -2.46
C ILE A 155 -5.75 -15.83 -0.96
N THR A 156 -4.49 -15.98 -0.56
CA THR A 156 -4.11 -16.10 0.85
C THR A 156 -4.61 -14.90 1.65
N ILE A 157 -4.37 -13.68 1.16
CA ILE A 157 -4.81 -12.45 1.83
C ILE A 157 -6.34 -12.29 1.79
N ALA A 158 -6.99 -12.70 0.70
CA ALA A 158 -8.45 -12.67 0.58
C ALA A 158 -9.14 -13.53 1.64
N LEU A 159 -8.60 -14.72 1.91
CA LEU A 159 -9.09 -15.59 2.99
C LEU A 159 -8.97 -14.94 4.36
N LEU A 160 -7.88 -14.21 4.63
CA LEU A 160 -7.74 -13.43 5.87
C LEU A 160 -8.85 -12.38 5.99
N GLY A 161 -9.14 -11.67 4.90
CA GLY A 161 -10.22 -10.69 4.84
C GLY A 161 -11.60 -11.31 5.04
N ASP A 162 -11.86 -12.48 4.44
CA ASP A 162 -13.14 -13.18 4.59
C ASP A 162 -13.37 -13.69 6.00
N ILE A 163 -12.31 -14.18 6.66
CA ILE A 163 -12.34 -14.55 8.07
C ILE A 163 -12.63 -13.33 8.95
N GLY A 164 -11.85 -12.26 8.80
CA GLY A 164 -12.08 -11.03 9.55
C GLY A 164 -13.49 -10.46 9.36
N ALA A 165 -14.04 -10.55 8.15
CA ALA A 165 -15.39 -10.07 7.84
C ALA A 165 -16.48 -10.86 8.60
N PHE A 166 -16.42 -12.19 8.67
CA PHE A 166 -17.43 -12.95 9.42
C PHE A 166 -17.22 -12.90 10.94
N MET A 167 -16.02 -12.57 11.40
CA MET A 167 -15.74 -12.32 12.82
C MET A 167 -16.34 -10.98 13.29
N THR A 168 -16.29 -9.95 12.45
CA THR A 168 -16.67 -8.58 12.79
C THR A 168 -18.13 -8.23 12.44
N ALA A 169 -18.73 -8.93 11.48
CA ALA A 169 -20.12 -8.73 11.06
C ALA A 169 -20.92 -10.04 11.07
N THR A 170 -21.97 -10.09 11.89
CA THR A 170 -22.99 -11.16 11.83
C THR A 170 -23.80 -11.00 10.54
N GLY A 171 -23.67 -11.93 9.59
CA GLY A 171 -24.49 -11.94 8.37
C GLY A 171 -23.80 -11.43 7.11
N ALA A 172 -22.47 -11.57 6.98
CA ALA A 172 -21.77 -11.39 5.71
C ALA A 172 -22.15 -12.47 4.66
N THR A 173 -23.44 -12.69 4.41
CA THR A 173 -23.99 -13.71 3.51
C THR A 173 -24.27 -13.16 2.11
N THR A 174 -24.28 -11.83 1.96
CA THR A 174 -24.61 -11.15 0.70
C THR A 174 -23.64 -11.55 -0.41
N GLY A 175 -24.20 -11.98 -1.54
CA GLY A 175 -23.43 -12.41 -2.72
C GLY A 175 -22.83 -13.81 -2.63
N THR A 176 -23.12 -14.56 -1.56
CA THR A 176 -22.51 -15.88 -1.32
C THR A 176 -23.56 -16.95 -1.09
N VAL A 177 -23.20 -18.21 -1.35
CA VAL A 177 -24.02 -19.38 -1.04
C VAL A 177 -24.02 -19.73 0.46
N ARG A 178 -23.30 -18.95 1.26
CA ARG A 178 -23.19 -19.10 2.71
C ARG A 178 -24.44 -18.55 3.37
N ASP A 179 -25.16 -19.39 4.11
CA ASP A 179 -26.29 -18.96 4.92
C ASP A 179 -25.85 -18.39 6.29
N GLU A 180 -26.82 -17.90 7.07
CA GLU A 180 -26.55 -17.31 8.39
C GLU A 180 -26.06 -18.35 9.41
N LYS A 181 -26.53 -19.61 9.31
CA LYS A 181 -26.14 -20.70 10.21
C LYS A 181 -24.67 -21.06 10.00
N VAL A 182 -24.25 -21.23 8.76
CA VAL A 182 -22.86 -21.51 8.37
C VAL A 182 -21.97 -20.33 8.75
N SER A 183 -22.43 -19.08 8.55
CA SER A 183 -21.66 -17.89 8.98
C SER A 183 -21.41 -17.87 10.49
N ARG A 184 -22.43 -18.18 11.29
CA ARG A 184 -22.31 -18.25 12.75
C ARG A 184 -21.37 -19.37 13.19
N ARG A 185 -21.49 -20.55 12.57
CA ARG A 185 -20.63 -21.69 12.87
C ARG A 185 -19.18 -21.46 12.45
N LEU A 186 -18.92 -20.80 11.32
CA LEU A 186 -17.57 -20.37 10.91
C LEU A 186 -16.94 -19.40 11.90
N LYS A 187 -17.73 -18.46 12.43
CA LYS A 187 -17.28 -17.55 13.48
C LYS A 187 -16.88 -18.31 14.75
N GLU A 188 -17.74 -19.23 15.21
CA GLU A 188 -17.47 -20.07 16.37
C GLU A 188 -16.23 -20.97 16.16
N SER A 189 -16.10 -21.61 14.99
CA SER A 189 -14.97 -22.48 14.69
C SER A 189 -13.65 -21.72 14.59
N PHE A 190 -13.65 -20.53 14.00
CA PHE A 190 -12.44 -19.70 13.97
C PHE A 190 -12.07 -19.21 15.37
N SER A 191 -13.06 -18.87 16.20
CA SER A 191 -12.82 -18.48 17.60
C SER A 191 -12.17 -19.61 18.39
N ASP A 192 -12.66 -20.84 18.23
CA ASP A 192 -12.06 -22.02 18.86
C ASP A 192 -10.64 -22.27 18.38
N TYR A 193 -10.40 -22.12 17.07
CA TYR A 193 -9.07 -22.27 16.50
C TYR A 193 -8.10 -21.21 17.04
N ALA A 194 -8.51 -19.94 17.06
CA ALA A 194 -7.71 -18.84 17.62
C ALA A 194 -7.36 -19.07 19.10
N LEU A 195 -8.31 -19.59 19.90
CA LEU A 195 -8.08 -19.94 21.29
C LEU A 195 -7.14 -21.14 21.43
N GLN A 196 -7.28 -22.15 20.57
CA GLN A 196 -6.38 -23.29 20.54
C GLN A 196 -4.93 -22.88 20.25
N LEU A 197 -4.71 -21.92 19.34
CA LEU A 197 -3.37 -21.37 19.07
C LEU A 197 -2.73 -20.75 20.33
N GLU A 198 -3.53 -20.24 21.26
CA GLU A 198 -3.09 -19.70 22.56
C GLU A 198 -3.11 -20.71 23.72
N GLY A 199 -3.49 -21.96 23.47
CA GLY A 199 -3.66 -22.96 24.53
C GLY A 199 -4.86 -22.68 25.46
N LYS A 200 -5.86 -21.93 24.97
CA LYS A 200 -7.11 -21.61 25.67
C LYS A 200 -8.27 -22.49 25.17
N THR A 201 -9.33 -22.58 25.97
CA THR A 201 -10.55 -23.35 25.67
C THR A 201 -11.66 -22.45 25.14
N SER A 202 -12.73 -23.04 24.60
CA SER A 202 -13.91 -22.34 24.04
C SER A 202 -14.70 -21.49 25.03
N GLU A 203 -14.43 -21.59 26.34
CA GLU A 203 -15.02 -20.74 27.37
C GLU A 203 -14.61 -19.26 27.22
N TYR A 204 -13.55 -18.98 26.48
CA TYR A 204 -12.99 -17.64 26.27
C TYR A 204 -13.38 -17.01 24.93
N ARG A 205 -14.41 -17.54 24.23
CA ARG A 205 -14.87 -17.00 22.93
C ARG A 205 -15.22 -15.51 22.98
N ASP A 206 -15.76 -15.03 24.11
CA ASP A 206 -16.07 -13.62 24.29
C ASP A 206 -14.84 -12.72 24.13
N LEU A 207 -13.63 -13.18 24.51
CA LEU A 207 -12.39 -12.43 24.31
C LEU A 207 -12.03 -12.27 22.83
N VAL A 208 -12.30 -13.30 22.03
CA VAL A 208 -12.08 -13.25 20.57
C VAL A 208 -13.05 -12.26 19.94
N ASP A 209 -14.32 -12.31 20.33
CA ASP A 209 -15.36 -11.40 19.87
C ASP A 209 -15.05 -9.95 20.23
N GLU A 210 -14.66 -9.69 21.48
CA GLU A 210 -14.22 -8.38 21.93
C GLU A 210 -13.02 -7.89 21.12
N SER A 211 -12.03 -8.76 20.87
CA SER A 211 -10.85 -8.42 20.07
C SER A 211 -11.22 -8.05 18.64
N ALA A 212 -12.05 -8.85 17.97
CA ALA A 212 -12.51 -8.57 16.62
C ALA A 212 -13.29 -7.24 16.57
N GLN A 213 -14.19 -6.99 17.55
CA GLN A 213 -14.93 -5.73 17.61
C GLN A 213 -14.03 -4.53 17.92
N ARG A 214 -13.00 -4.67 18.77
CA ARG A 214 -11.99 -3.62 18.96
C ARG A 214 -11.30 -3.29 17.65
N GLY A 215 -10.85 -4.30 16.90
CA GLY A 215 -10.24 -4.12 15.59
C GLY A 215 -11.15 -3.36 14.62
N ARG A 216 -12.42 -3.77 14.55
CA ARG A 216 -13.45 -3.12 13.73
C ARG A 216 -13.75 -1.68 14.17
N MET A 217 -13.76 -1.39 15.47
CA MET A 217 -14.02 -0.03 15.96
C MET A 217 -12.87 0.92 15.64
N LEU A 218 -11.63 0.45 15.69
CA LEU A 218 -10.46 1.28 15.41
C LEU A 218 -10.23 1.45 13.91
N GLY A 219 -10.38 0.38 13.14
CA GLY A 219 -9.99 0.33 11.73
C GLY A 219 -11.04 -0.19 10.77
N GLY A 220 -12.30 -0.25 11.17
CA GLY A 220 -13.39 -0.68 10.31
C GLY A 220 -13.90 0.45 9.42
N GLY A 221 -14.77 0.09 8.47
CA GLY A 221 -15.36 1.04 7.51
C GLY A 221 -16.31 2.10 8.11
N GLY A 222 -16.52 2.10 9.43
CA GLY A 222 -17.24 3.15 10.16
C GLY A 222 -16.34 4.31 10.64
N VAL A 223 -15.02 4.12 10.63
CA VAL A 223 -14.01 5.10 11.09
C VAL A 223 -13.04 5.47 9.97
N ILE A 224 -12.84 4.57 9.00
CA ILE A 224 -12.01 4.82 7.82
C ILE A 224 -12.85 5.41 6.68
N GLY A 225 -12.29 6.42 6.03
CA GLY A 225 -12.90 7.14 4.93
C GLY A 225 -12.78 6.46 3.57
N PRO A 226 -13.68 6.77 2.61
CA PRO A 226 -14.97 7.44 2.80
C PRO A 226 -15.92 6.59 3.66
N THR A 227 -16.70 7.21 4.56
CA THR A 227 -17.51 6.48 5.55
C THR A 227 -18.58 5.62 4.87
N LYS A 228 -18.43 4.29 4.98
CA LYS A 228 -19.06 3.37 4.03
C LYS A 228 -20.57 3.50 3.92
N SER A 229 -21.30 3.54 5.03
CA SER A 229 -22.77 3.54 4.99
C SER A 229 -23.42 4.92 4.91
N LYS A 230 -22.69 6.00 5.22
CA LYS A 230 -23.25 7.37 5.23
C LYS A 230 -23.05 8.08 3.90
N GLU A 231 -21.97 7.79 3.19
CA GLU A 231 -21.61 8.46 1.94
C GLU A 231 -21.81 7.61 0.69
N ARG A 232 -21.99 6.29 0.86
CA ARG A 232 -22.06 5.38 -0.27
C ARG A 232 -23.47 4.86 -0.48
N LYS A 233 -23.90 4.87 -1.73
CA LYS A 233 -25.17 4.34 -2.16
C LYS A 233 -24.95 3.12 -3.05
N ARG A 234 -25.35 1.94 -2.57
CA ARG A 234 -25.33 0.73 -3.39
C ARG A 234 -26.46 0.79 -4.42
N VAL A 235 -26.18 0.30 -5.63
CA VAL A 235 -27.18 0.14 -6.69
C VAL A 235 -27.37 -1.36 -6.89
N GLU A 236 -28.41 -1.92 -6.28
CA GLU A 236 -28.65 -3.37 -6.21
C GLU A 236 -28.99 -4.00 -7.58
N GLU A 237 -29.52 -3.21 -8.52
CA GLU A 237 -30.00 -3.69 -9.83
C GLU A 237 -28.90 -3.72 -10.92
N GLU A 238 -27.68 -3.26 -10.61
CA GLU A 238 -26.60 -3.21 -11.60
C GLU A 238 -25.84 -4.54 -11.70
N GLU A 239 -25.56 -4.96 -12.93
CA GLU A 239 -24.74 -6.14 -13.20
C GLU A 239 -23.34 -6.01 -12.57
N LEU A 240 -22.82 -7.13 -12.06
CA LEU A 240 -21.45 -7.21 -11.57
C LEU A 240 -20.47 -7.14 -12.74
N ILE A 241 -19.80 -5.99 -12.90
CA ILE A 241 -18.81 -5.80 -13.95
C ILE A 241 -17.45 -6.31 -13.46
N PRO A 242 -16.70 -7.06 -14.29
CA PRO A 242 -15.32 -7.42 -13.97
C PRO A 242 -14.45 -6.17 -13.81
N ARG A 243 -13.75 -6.08 -12.68
CA ARG A 243 -12.83 -4.99 -12.36
C ARG A 243 -11.44 -5.54 -12.06
N THR A 244 -10.42 -4.80 -12.45
CA THR A 244 -9.02 -5.14 -12.17
C THR A 244 -8.28 -3.93 -11.68
N GLY A 245 -7.81 -3.92 -10.44
CA GLY A 245 -7.11 -2.76 -9.89
C GLY A 245 -8.01 -1.53 -9.76
N ILE A 246 -7.46 -0.44 -9.28
CA ILE A 246 -8.23 0.79 -9.11
C ILE A 246 -8.58 1.36 -10.47
N HIS A 247 -9.84 1.75 -10.63
CA HIS A 247 -10.29 2.42 -11.85
C HIS A 247 -10.06 1.58 -13.13
N ASP A 248 -10.03 0.25 -12.97
CA ASP A 248 -9.79 -0.77 -14.01
C ASP A 248 -8.39 -0.75 -14.64
N CYS A 249 -7.40 -0.17 -13.95
CA CYS A 249 -6.01 -0.04 -14.39
C CYS A 249 -5.17 -1.34 -14.28
N GLY A 250 -5.74 -2.44 -13.78
CA GLY A 250 -4.98 -3.67 -13.47
C GLY A 250 -4.38 -4.35 -14.69
N LYS A 251 -5.06 -4.33 -15.85
CA LYS A 251 -4.47 -4.82 -17.10
C LYS A 251 -3.25 -3.99 -17.50
N ASP A 252 -3.37 -2.67 -17.52
CA ASP A 252 -2.28 -1.78 -17.92
C ASP A 252 -1.08 -1.94 -16.98
N ALA A 253 -1.35 -2.06 -15.67
CA ALA A 253 -0.33 -2.36 -14.68
C ALA A 253 0.38 -3.70 -14.98
N ASP A 254 -0.37 -4.76 -15.27
CA ASP A 254 0.21 -6.06 -15.62
C ASP A 254 1.00 -6.02 -16.93
N GLU A 255 0.55 -5.30 -17.96
CA GLU A 255 1.28 -5.11 -19.21
C GLU A 255 2.60 -4.38 -18.95
N LEU A 256 2.57 -3.29 -18.19
CA LEU A 256 3.75 -2.51 -17.84
C LEU A 256 4.75 -3.26 -16.95
N LEU A 257 4.27 -4.16 -16.08
CA LEU A 257 5.11 -5.03 -15.25
C LEU A 257 5.62 -6.26 -16.02
N GLY A 258 5.07 -6.53 -17.21
CA GLY A 258 5.38 -7.72 -18.01
C GLY A 258 4.80 -9.00 -17.41
N ARG A 259 3.60 -8.92 -16.81
CA ARG A 259 2.86 -10.03 -16.16
C ARG A 259 1.51 -10.35 -16.79
N PHE A 260 1.00 -9.54 -17.71
CA PHE A 260 -0.31 -9.78 -18.32
C PHE A 260 -0.37 -11.17 -18.98
N GLU A 261 -1.43 -11.93 -18.66
CA GLU A 261 -1.67 -13.32 -19.12
C GLU A 261 -0.55 -14.34 -18.81
N LYS A 262 0.40 -13.99 -17.93
CA LYS A 262 1.40 -14.94 -17.43
C LYS A 262 0.88 -15.70 -16.22
N GLU A 263 1.50 -16.84 -15.92
CA GLU A 263 1.20 -17.59 -14.70
C GLU A 263 1.25 -16.68 -13.46
N GLY A 264 0.30 -16.83 -12.54
CA GLY A 264 0.25 -16.02 -11.32
C GLY A 264 -0.24 -14.57 -11.48
N HIS A 265 -0.59 -14.12 -12.69
CA HIS A 265 -1.19 -12.79 -12.88
C HIS A 265 -2.53 -12.67 -12.13
N LEU A 266 -2.88 -11.45 -11.72
CA LEU A 266 -4.09 -11.18 -10.97
C LEU A 266 -5.29 -11.03 -11.91
N VAL A 267 -6.24 -11.94 -11.77
CA VAL A 267 -7.46 -11.99 -12.59
C VAL A 267 -8.48 -10.91 -12.16
N PRO A 268 -9.42 -10.55 -13.06
CA PRO A 268 -10.53 -9.68 -12.72
C PRO A 268 -11.41 -10.22 -11.59
N THR A 269 -11.77 -9.35 -10.65
CA THR A 269 -12.78 -9.64 -9.62
C THR A 269 -14.10 -8.99 -9.99
N LYS A 270 -15.20 -9.48 -9.42
CA LYS A 270 -16.53 -8.91 -9.65
C LYS A 270 -17.10 -8.47 -8.31
N TRP A 271 -17.42 -7.19 -8.19
CA TRP A 271 -18.04 -6.65 -6.98
C TRP A 271 -18.95 -5.47 -7.32
N ALA A 272 -20.02 -5.32 -6.56
CA ALA A 272 -20.92 -4.19 -6.67
C ALA A 272 -20.25 -2.94 -6.08
N SER A 273 -19.91 -1.99 -6.94
CA SER A 273 -19.41 -0.68 -6.50
C SER A 273 -20.55 0.18 -5.97
N ALA A 274 -20.30 0.92 -4.90
CA ALA A 274 -21.24 1.90 -4.40
C ALA A 274 -20.87 3.30 -4.91
N ARG A 275 -21.91 4.09 -5.18
CA ARG A 275 -21.76 5.47 -5.65
C ARG A 275 -21.44 6.39 -4.50
N LEU A 276 -20.60 7.39 -4.74
CA LEU A 276 -20.22 8.40 -3.77
C LEU A 276 -20.88 9.74 -4.10
N HIS A 277 -21.11 10.56 -3.08
CA HIS A 277 -21.59 11.91 -3.28
C HIS A 277 -20.69 12.69 -4.26
N GLU A 278 -21.28 13.35 -5.25
CA GLU A 278 -20.56 14.01 -6.35
C GLU A 278 -19.49 14.98 -5.84
N LYS A 279 -19.84 15.84 -4.88
CA LYS A 279 -18.89 16.77 -4.24
C LYS A 279 -17.65 16.07 -3.66
N ARG A 280 -17.79 14.87 -3.09
CA ARG A 280 -16.65 14.12 -2.55
C ARG A 280 -15.72 13.67 -3.66
N VAL A 281 -16.27 13.23 -4.78
CA VAL A 281 -15.50 12.76 -5.95
C VAL A 281 -14.85 13.94 -6.69
N THR A 282 -15.47 15.12 -6.71
CA THR A 282 -14.96 16.28 -7.45
C THR A 282 -13.98 17.15 -6.66
N THR A 283 -13.98 17.08 -5.33
CA THR A 283 -13.10 17.89 -4.47
C THR A 283 -11.81 17.18 -4.07
N ILE A 284 -11.68 15.90 -4.40
CA ILE A 284 -10.50 15.08 -4.08
C ILE A 284 -9.92 14.50 -5.37
N GLU A 285 -8.65 14.82 -5.63
CA GLU A 285 -7.90 14.32 -6.79
C GLU A 285 -7.44 12.86 -6.64
N GLU A 286 -7.41 12.34 -5.41
CA GLU A 286 -7.14 10.92 -5.16
C GLU A 286 -8.23 10.03 -5.77
N PRO A 287 -7.86 8.87 -6.34
CA PRO A 287 -8.86 7.92 -6.82
C PRO A 287 -9.59 7.28 -5.63
N LEU A 288 -10.84 6.92 -5.87
CA LEU A 288 -11.73 6.33 -4.88
C LEU A 288 -12.34 5.06 -5.49
N ALA A 289 -12.41 3.95 -4.77
CA ALA A 289 -12.97 2.71 -5.32
C ALA A 289 -14.47 2.58 -5.02
N GLY A 290 -14.91 2.95 -3.82
CA GLY A 290 -16.32 2.85 -3.42
C GLY A 290 -16.78 1.44 -3.03
N HIS A 291 -15.87 0.48 -2.78
CA HIS A 291 -16.22 -0.89 -2.38
C HIS A 291 -16.68 -1.01 -0.91
N MET A 292 -17.81 -1.67 -0.69
CA MET A 292 -18.45 -1.73 0.63
C MET A 292 -17.88 -2.79 1.57
N SER A 293 -17.16 -3.79 1.05
CA SER A 293 -16.69 -4.96 1.82
C SER A 293 -15.18 -4.94 2.02
N ALA A 294 -14.68 -5.74 2.95
CA ALA A 294 -13.27 -5.81 3.35
C ALA A 294 -12.73 -4.48 3.92
N SER A 295 -11.86 -4.57 4.91
CA SER A 295 -11.12 -3.45 5.45
C SER A 295 -9.72 -3.93 5.84
N PRO A 296 -8.73 -3.03 5.85
CA PRO A 296 -7.40 -3.37 6.35
C PRO A 296 -7.46 -4.02 7.74
N SER A 297 -8.37 -3.57 8.63
CA SER A 297 -8.50 -4.14 9.97
C SER A 297 -8.94 -5.60 10.00
N GLU A 298 -9.89 -6.00 9.17
CA GLU A 298 -10.35 -7.39 9.10
C GLU A 298 -9.21 -8.33 8.66
N ILE A 299 -8.44 -7.91 7.65
CA ILE A 299 -7.28 -8.67 7.16
C ILE A 299 -6.20 -8.74 8.24
N LEU A 300 -5.80 -7.58 8.77
CA LEU A 300 -4.66 -7.45 9.68
C LEU A 300 -4.93 -8.07 11.05
N TRP A 301 -6.18 -7.98 11.55
CA TRP A 301 -6.60 -8.67 12.76
C TRP A 301 -6.44 -10.18 12.60
N THR A 302 -6.96 -10.74 11.50
CA THR A 302 -6.86 -12.18 11.22
C THR A 302 -5.40 -12.60 11.06
N TRP A 303 -4.61 -11.81 10.34
CA TRP A 303 -3.19 -12.05 10.13
C TRP A 303 -2.42 -12.10 11.46
N ASP A 304 -2.66 -11.15 12.37
CA ASP A 304 -2.03 -11.11 13.69
C ASP A 304 -2.35 -12.36 14.54
N ILE A 305 -3.60 -12.83 14.51
CA ILE A 305 -4.02 -14.05 15.21
C ILE A 305 -3.24 -15.26 14.68
N LEU A 306 -3.20 -15.43 13.36
CA LEU A 306 -2.51 -16.55 12.72
C LEU A 306 -0.99 -16.47 12.87
N ALA A 307 -0.44 -15.26 12.97
CA ALA A 307 0.96 -15.02 13.27
C ALA A 307 1.32 -15.18 14.76
N GLY A 308 0.35 -15.56 15.61
CA GLY A 308 0.60 -15.83 17.03
C GLY A 308 0.88 -14.59 17.86
N ARG A 309 0.49 -13.39 17.41
CA ARG A 309 0.58 -12.15 18.23
C ARG A 309 -0.42 -12.14 19.38
N GLY A 310 -1.42 -12.98 19.28
CA GLY A 310 -2.46 -13.19 20.28
C GLY A 310 -3.62 -12.22 20.17
N ILE A 311 -4.75 -12.65 20.71
CA ILE A 311 -6.07 -12.03 20.68
C ILE A 311 -6.04 -10.64 21.30
N ASP A 312 -5.27 -10.42 22.35
CA ASP A 312 -5.22 -9.12 23.03
C ASP A 312 -4.45 -8.05 22.24
N SER A 313 -3.52 -8.48 21.37
CA SER A 313 -2.64 -7.58 20.60
C SER A 313 -3.01 -7.49 19.12
N ALA A 314 -4.03 -8.21 18.67
CA ALA A 314 -4.46 -8.21 17.28
C ALA A 314 -5.00 -6.83 16.87
N TYR A 315 -4.49 -6.30 15.76
CA TYR A 315 -4.81 -4.99 15.14
C TYR A 315 -4.47 -3.72 15.94
N VAL A 316 -4.43 -3.76 17.26
CA VAL A 316 -4.34 -2.57 18.15
C VAL A 316 -2.98 -1.83 18.13
N GLY A 317 -2.07 -2.17 17.23
CA GLY A 317 -0.68 -1.70 17.27
C GLY A 317 0.00 -2.11 18.59
N ASN A 318 1.31 -1.87 18.72
CA ASN A 318 2.00 -2.08 19.99
C ASN A 318 2.41 -0.71 20.55
N PRO A 319 1.59 -0.05 21.40
CA PRO A 319 1.87 1.33 21.83
C PRO A 319 3.19 1.47 22.62
N GLY A 320 3.78 0.37 23.07
CA GLY A 320 5.08 0.33 23.75
C GLY A 320 6.26 -0.14 22.90
N LYS A 321 6.07 -0.50 21.63
CA LYS A 321 7.14 -0.88 20.72
C LYS A 321 7.07 -0.02 19.46
N GLU A 322 8.20 0.49 18.99
CA GLU A 322 8.30 0.97 17.61
C GLU A 322 7.71 -0.10 16.69
N THR A 323 7.01 0.34 15.65
CA THR A 323 6.49 -0.54 14.59
C THR A 323 7.53 -1.56 14.20
N ASP A 324 7.29 -2.83 14.52
CA ASP A 324 8.19 -3.87 14.05
C ASP A 324 8.04 -4.01 12.53
N PHE A 325 9.15 -4.37 11.90
CA PHE A 325 9.23 -4.52 10.46
C PHE A 325 8.13 -5.45 9.91
N PHE A 326 7.76 -6.47 10.68
CA PHE A 326 6.73 -7.45 10.34
C PHE A 326 5.33 -6.83 10.30
N SER A 327 5.00 -5.92 11.21
CA SER A 327 3.74 -5.16 11.15
C SER A 327 3.70 -4.28 9.91
N SER A 328 4.78 -3.60 9.54
CA SER A 328 4.84 -2.87 8.26
C SER A 328 4.66 -3.80 7.06
N ALA A 329 5.22 -5.02 7.10
CA ALA A 329 5.05 -6.00 6.04
C ALA A 329 3.60 -6.48 5.89
N ARG A 330 2.92 -6.84 6.99
CA ARG A 330 1.50 -7.21 6.96
C ARG A 330 0.62 -6.06 6.47
N ALA A 331 0.84 -4.85 6.98
CA ALA A 331 0.17 -3.63 6.55
C ALA A 331 0.29 -3.45 5.03
N ALA A 332 1.51 -3.52 4.51
CA ALA A 332 1.77 -3.39 3.09
C ALA A 332 1.15 -4.53 2.27
N GLY A 333 1.15 -5.77 2.77
CA GLY A 333 0.47 -6.91 2.14
C GLY A 333 -1.04 -6.69 2.02
N ALA A 334 -1.69 -6.22 3.10
CA ALA A 334 -3.12 -5.87 3.08
C ALA A 334 -3.42 -4.75 2.08
N CYS A 335 -2.60 -3.69 2.03
CA CYS A 335 -2.71 -2.63 1.03
C CYS A 335 -2.53 -3.17 -0.40
N ALA A 336 -1.49 -3.99 -0.62
CA ALA A 336 -1.17 -4.56 -1.92
C ALA A 336 -2.33 -5.38 -2.49
N PHE A 337 -2.97 -6.18 -1.65
CA PHE A 337 -4.17 -6.93 -2.00
C PHE A 337 -5.35 -6.00 -2.34
N LEU A 338 -5.73 -5.12 -1.42
CA LEU A 338 -6.94 -4.31 -1.57
C LEU A 338 -6.83 -3.34 -2.76
N VAL A 339 -5.67 -2.72 -2.95
CA VAL A 339 -5.40 -1.79 -4.07
C VAL A 339 -5.18 -2.56 -5.37
N GLY A 340 -4.35 -3.61 -5.36
CA GLY A 340 -3.97 -4.35 -6.57
C GLY A 340 -5.13 -5.11 -7.23
N CYS A 341 -6.05 -5.63 -6.42
CA CYS A 341 -7.30 -6.25 -6.90
C CYS A 341 -8.38 -5.21 -7.23
N GLY A 342 -8.25 -3.97 -6.75
CA GLY A 342 -9.16 -2.87 -7.03
C GLY A 342 -10.31 -2.72 -6.04
N TYR A 343 -10.25 -3.41 -4.89
CA TYR A 343 -11.26 -3.27 -3.85
C TYR A 343 -11.20 -1.90 -3.18
N HIS A 344 -10.02 -1.36 -2.85
CA HIS A 344 -9.90 -0.08 -2.15
C HIS A 344 -8.75 0.73 -2.70
N SER A 345 -8.95 2.04 -2.85
CA SER A 345 -7.87 2.98 -3.18
C SER A 345 -6.85 3.12 -2.05
N ALA A 346 -5.70 3.70 -2.36
CA ALA A 346 -4.67 4.09 -1.40
C ALA A 346 -5.28 4.95 -0.26
N LEU A 347 -6.15 5.90 -0.60
CA LEU A 347 -6.82 6.75 0.39
C LEU A 347 -7.72 5.94 1.34
N GLU A 348 -8.45 4.95 0.80
CA GLU A 348 -9.36 4.09 1.55
C GLU A 348 -8.65 3.11 2.50
N VAL A 349 -7.41 2.72 2.19
CA VAL A 349 -6.64 1.81 3.06
C VAL A 349 -5.76 2.55 4.05
N LEU A 350 -5.39 3.81 3.78
CA LEU A 350 -4.36 4.53 4.52
C LEU A 350 -4.67 4.68 6.01
N HIS A 351 -5.86 5.15 6.38
CA HIS A 351 -6.19 5.41 7.79
C HIS A 351 -6.05 4.15 8.66
N GLY A 352 -6.65 3.04 8.23
CA GLY A 352 -6.56 1.78 8.98
C GLY A 352 -5.16 1.20 9.04
N THR A 353 -4.37 1.48 8.01
CA THR A 353 -2.96 1.08 7.94
C THR A 353 -2.12 1.90 8.92
N MET A 354 -2.34 3.22 8.98
CA MET A 354 -1.69 4.12 9.93
C MET A 354 -1.95 3.69 11.38
N ILE A 355 -3.22 3.46 11.74
CA ILE A 355 -3.59 3.02 13.10
C ILE A 355 -2.86 1.72 13.46
N TYR A 356 -2.84 0.77 12.54
CA TYR A 356 -2.18 -0.51 12.75
C TYR A 356 -0.66 -0.37 12.99
N VAL A 357 -0.02 0.57 12.30
CA VAL A 357 1.39 0.92 12.51
C VAL A 357 1.57 2.00 13.60
N GLY A 358 0.60 2.15 14.51
CA GLY A 358 0.72 3.01 15.69
C GLY A 358 0.65 4.52 15.42
N GLN A 359 0.16 4.92 14.25
CA GLN A 359 -0.07 6.31 13.88
C GLN A 359 -1.56 6.61 13.84
N ASP A 360 -2.07 7.42 14.77
CA ASP A 360 -3.48 7.81 14.79
C ASP A 360 -3.64 9.26 14.30
N PRO A 361 -4.25 9.50 13.13
CA PRO A 361 -4.49 10.85 12.63
C PRO A 361 -5.65 11.57 13.33
N GLN A 362 -6.41 10.92 14.23
CA GLN A 362 -7.64 11.46 14.81
C GLN A 362 -7.47 12.85 15.45
N HIS A 363 -6.29 13.14 16.02
CA HIS A 363 -6.03 14.43 16.64
C HIS A 363 -5.86 15.60 15.67
N VAL A 364 -5.51 15.33 14.41
CA VAL A 364 -5.29 16.37 13.37
C VAL A 364 -6.45 16.46 12.38
N LEU A 365 -7.35 15.47 12.36
CA LEU A 365 -8.51 15.45 11.47
C LEU A 365 -9.47 16.64 11.65
N PRO A 366 -9.81 17.12 12.86
CA PRO A 366 -10.75 18.24 13.02
C PRO A 366 -10.27 19.53 12.35
N GLU A 367 -9.00 19.89 12.55
CA GLU A 367 -8.38 21.06 11.93
C GLU A 367 -8.29 20.90 10.40
N ALA A 368 -7.96 19.70 9.93
CA ALA A 368 -7.93 19.38 8.50
C ALA A 368 -9.29 19.55 7.82
N VAL A 369 -10.37 19.07 8.46
CA VAL A 369 -11.74 19.22 7.94
C VAL A 369 -12.15 20.69 7.90
N GLU A 370 -11.81 21.47 8.92
CA GLU A 370 -12.09 22.92 8.95
C GLU A 370 -11.39 23.65 7.79
N MET A 371 -10.08 23.44 7.62
CA MET A 371 -9.32 24.00 6.50
C MET A 371 -9.92 23.58 5.15
N ARG A 372 -10.27 22.31 4.98
CA ARG A 372 -10.89 21.81 3.75
C ARG A 372 -12.26 22.42 3.49
N CYS A 373 -13.04 22.67 4.53
CA CYS A 373 -14.32 23.36 4.39
C CYS A 373 -14.13 24.81 3.93
N GLU A 374 -13.10 25.51 4.43
CA GLU A 374 -12.75 26.86 3.97
C GLU A 374 -12.29 26.86 2.50
N GLU A 375 -11.49 25.88 2.09
CA GLU A 375 -10.96 25.76 0.73
C GLU A 375 -12.03 25.37 -0.31
N THR A 376 -12.89 24.42 0.04
CA THR A 376 -13.80 23.78 -0.94
C THR A 376 -15.25 24.22 -0.79
N GLY A 377 -15.61 24.85 0.34
CA GLY A 377 -17.01 25.14 0.69
C GLY A 377 -17.85 23.88 0.98
N PHE A 378 -17.20 22.72 1.14
CA PHE A 378 -17.83 21.44 1.44
C PHE A 378 -17.28 20.89 2.77
N VAL A 379 -18.20 20.52 3.67
CA VAL A 379 -17.82 19.90 4.94
C VAL A 379 -17.47 18.45 4.67
N GLU A 380 -16.18 18.17 4.60
CA GLU A 380 -15.65 16.83 4.40
C GLU A 380 -15.94 15.94 5.62
N PRO A 381 -16.12 14.63 5.41
CA PRO A 381 -16.08 13.64 6.48
C PRO A 381 -14.77 13.70 7.27
N MET A 382 -14.84 13.39 8.57
CA MET A 382 -13.67 13.33 9.45
C MET A 382 -12.85 12.07 9.19
N ASP A 383 -12.14 12.04 8.08
CA ASP A 383 -11.34 10.91 7.61
C ASP A 383 -10.04 11.32 6.92
N ALA A 384 -9.22 10.33 6.55
CA ALA A 384 -7.93 10.55 5.89
C ALA A 384 -8.00 11.39 4.60
N GLY A 385 -9.16 11.48 3.93
CA GLY A 385 -9.37 12.35 2.76
C GLY A 385 -9.21 13.83 3.05
N ALA A 386 -9.44 14.26 4.29
CA ALA A 386 -9.21 15.65 4.68
C ALA A 386 -7.71 16.01 4.76
N LEU A 387 -6.84 15.01 4.98
CA LEU A 387 -5.38 15.20 5.17
C LEU A 387 -4.56 14.83 3.94
N PHE A 388 -4.92 13.72 3.30
CA PHE A 388 -4.08 13.02 2.33
C PHE A 388 -4.68 13.06 0.93
N HIS A 389 -5.09 14.25 0.48
CA HIS A 389 -5.58 14.47 -0.88
C HIS A 389 -4.44 14.79 -1.86
N SER A 390 -4.76 15.00 -3.14
CA SER A 390 -3.81 15.46 -4.16
C SER A 390 -2.57 14.58 -4.31
N GLY A 391 -2.78 13.25 -4.33
CA GLY A 391 -1.73 12.24 -4.50
C GLY A 391 -0.92 11.92 -3.24
N ALA A 392 -1.18 12.57 -2.11
CA ALA A 392 -0.48 12.31 -0.85
C ALA A 392 -0.74 10.91 -0.29
N ALA A 393 -1.99 10.42 -0.33
CA ALA A 393 -2.30 9.05 0.10
C ALA A 393 -1.68 8.03 -0.83
N THR A 394 -1.77 8.25 -2.14
CA THR A 394 -1.11 7.42 -3.14
C THR A 394 0.40 7.34 -2.88
N SER A 395 1.05 8.48 -2.62
CA SER A 395 2.50 8.53 -2.34
C SER A 395 2.89 7.76 -1.07
N LEU A 396 2.13 7.91 0.03
CA LEU A 396 2.43 7.24 1.30
C LEU A 396 2.25 5.73 1.20
N VAL A 397 1.18 5.27 0.54
CA VAL A 397 0.95 3.84 0.31
C VAL A 397 2.00 3.28 -0.65
N ASP A 398 2.39 4.04 -1.68
CA ASP A 398 3.48 3.64 -2.58
C ASP A 398 4.81 3.48 -1.84
N GLU A 399 5.17 4.40 -0.95
CA GLU A 399 6.37 4.28 -0.11
C GLU A 399 6.35 3.01 0.76
N LEU A 400 5.20 2.72 1.38
CA LEU A 400 5.02 1.50 2.18
C LEU A 400 5.17 0.23 1.32
N LEU A 401 4.55 0.20 0.14
CA LEU A 401 4.63 -0.92 -0.80
C LEU A 401 6.04 -1.11 -1.36
N HIS A 402 6.73 -0.01 -1.64
CA HIS A 402 8.11 0.00 -2.11
C HIS A 402 9.03 -0.69 -1.11
N ASP A 403 8.88 -0.39 0.18
CA ASP A 403 9.74 -0.94 1.24
C ASP A 403 9.58 -2.46 1.39
N VAL A 404 8.44 -3.03 0.99
CA VAL A 404 8.20 -4.47 1.01
C VAL A 404 8.25 -5.14 -0.36
N THR A 405 8.73 -4.44 -1.38
CA THR A 405 8.94 -5.00 -2.71
C THR A 405 10.43 -5.31 -2.90
N SER A 406 10.74 -6.50 -3.42
CA SER A 406 12.11 -6.89 -3.75
C SER A 406 12.76 -5.92 -4.75
N GLY A 407 14.10 -5.93 -4.84
CA GLY A 407 14.81 -5.04 -5.77
C GLY A 407 14.38 -5.21 -7.23
N VAL A 408 14.04 -6.43 -7.65
CA VAL A 408 13.53 -6.71 -9.01
C VAL A 408 12.17 -6.04 -9.23
N GLY A 409 11.24 -6.22 -8.28
CA GLY A 409 9.91 -5.64 -8.35
C GLY A 409 9.95 -4.11 -8.33
N ARG A 410 10.80 -3.52 -7.47
CA ARG A 410 10.96 -2.07 -7.38
C ARG A 410 11.45 -1.44 -8.67
N ASN A 411 12.47 -2.03 -9.29
CA ASN A 411 13.01 -1.54 -10.55
C ASN A 411 11.95 -1.59 -11.67
N LYS A 412 11.16 -2.67 -11.74
CA LYS A 412 10.05 -2.79 -12.69
C LYS A 412 8.98 -1.73 -12.41
N ALA A 413 8.47 -1.65 -11.19
CA ALA A 413 7.44 -0.68 -10.81
C ALA A 413 7.86 0.76 -11.08
N GLN A 414 9.07 1.14 -10.65
CA GLN A 414 9.59 2.49 -10.87
C GLN A 414 9.71 2.81 -12.37
N SER A 415 10.24 1.89 -13.18
CA SER A 415 10.35 2.08 -14.63
C SER A 415 8.97 2.25 -15.28
N SER A 416 7.98 1.46 -14.85
CA SER A 416 6.60 1.55 -15.31
C SER A 416 5.94 2.87 -14.92
N ILE A 417 6.14 3.34 -13.69
CA ILE A 417 5.58 4.61 -13.19
C ILE A 417 6.23 5.80 -13.90
N GLU A 418 7.55 5.78 -14.10
CA GLU A 418 8.27 6.81 -14.86
C GLU A 418 7.77 6.88 -16.32
N PHE A 419 7.45 5.73 -16.94
CA PHE A 419 6.82 5.69 -18.25
C PHE A 419 5.44 6.38 -18.26
N VAL A 420 4.58 6.05 -17.28
CA VAL A 420 3.24 6.64 -17.12
C VAL A 420 3.31 8.17 -17.00
N HIS A 421 4.21 8.69 -16.16
CA HIS A 421 4.37 10.14 -16.00
C HIS A 421 4.89 10.84 -17.26
N ARG A 422 5.80 10.20 -18.01
CA ARG A 422 6.32 10.74 -19.27
C ARG A 422 5.26 10.83 -20.34
N GLU A 423 4.41 9.82 -20.46
CA GLU A 423 3.31 9.78 -21.41
C GLU A 423 2.31 10.93 -21.18
N ASN A 424 1.88 11.14 -19.93
CA ASN A 424 0.97 12.26 -19.61
C ASN A 424 1.60 13.63 -19.89
N SER A 425 2.88 13.80 -19.54
CA SER A 425 3.61 15.04 -19.82
C SER A 425 3.70 15.34 -21.32
N SER A 426 3.73 14.28 -22.14
CA SER A 426 3.78 14.40 -23.60
C SER A 426 2.41 14.73 -24.19
N ILE A 427 1.34 14.12 -23.65
CA ILE A 427 -0.05 14.42 -24.01
C ILE A 427 -0.41 15.88 -23.65
N GLU A 428 -0.02 16.36 -22.46
CA GLU A 428 -0.21 17.77 -22.08
C GLU A 428 0.52 18.74 -23.02
N ALA A 429 1.71 18.37 -23.50
CA ALA A 429 2.49 19.19 -24.44
C ALA A 429 1.81 19.25 -25.81
N GLU A 430 1.32 18.12 -26.33
CA GLU A 430 0.60 18.06 -27.61
C GLU A 430 -0.75 18.82 -27.55
N HIS A 431 -1.46 18.79 -26.42
CA HIS A 431 -2.67 19.60 -26.22
C HIS A 431 -2.39 21.10 -26.09
N LYS A 432 -1.26 21.50 -25.49
CA LYS A 432 -0.80 22.90 -25.46
C LYS A 432 -0.33 23.40 -26.83
N GLU A 433 0.27 22.55 -27.66
CA GLU A 433 0.66 22.91 -29.04
C GLU A 433 -0.54 23.01 -29.99
N SER A 434 -1.52 22.12 -29.87
CA SER A 434 -2.74 22.13 -30.69
C SER A 434 -3.73 23.25 -30.33
N SER A 435 -3.70 23.76 -29.09
CA SER A 435 -4.41 24.99 -28.67
C SER A 435 -3.66 26.28 -29.01
N SER A 436 -2.39 26.18 -29.45
CA SER A 436 -1.51 27.31 -29.76
C SER A 436 -1.09 27.35 -31.24
N ILE A 437 -2.01 27.12 -32.18
CA ILE A 437 -1.74 27.40 -33.61
C ILE A 437 -1.91 28.90 -33.87
N LYS A 438 -0.85 29.67 -33.59
CA LYS A 438 -0.45 30.81 -34.42
C LYS A 438 1.05 31.06 -34.33
N VAL A 439 1.66 30.92 -35.51
CA VAL A 439 3.00 31.39 -35.92
C VAL A 439 4.18 30.50 -35.49
N GLU A 440 4.48 29.53 -36.34
CA GLU A 440 5.80 28.91 -36.41
C GLU A 440 6.89 29.93 -36.75
N ARG A 441 7.97 29.93 -35.96
CA ARG A 441 9.32 30.19 -36.48
C ARG A 441 10.25 29.12 -35.92
N ARG A 442 10.71 28.26 -36.83
CA ARG A 442 11.73 27.23 -36.65
C ARG A 442 12.99 27.78 -36.01
N GLU A 443 13.42 27.19 -34.91
CA GLU A 443 14.84 27.01 -34.58
C GLU A 443 15.07 25.61 -34.02
N GLN A 444 16.04 24.88 -34.58
CA GLN A 444 16.49 23.57 -34.12
C GLN A 444 17.35 23.72 -32.85
N PRO A 445 17.25 22.81 -31.85
CA PRO A 445 18.23 22.77 -30.78
C PRO A 445 19.36 21.77 -31.10
N SER A 446 20.58 22.24 -30.87
CA SER A 446 21.81 21.47 -30.84
C SER A 446 21.85 20.51 -29.65
N LYS A 447 22.45 19.34 -29.89
CA LYS A 447 22.76 18.28 -28.92
C LYS A 447 23.60 18.82 -27.74
N GLU A 448 23.17 18.54 -26.51
CA GLU A 448 24.03 18.56 -25.33
C GLU A 448 24.16 17.15 -24.74
N GLU A 449 25.40 16.82 -24.40
CA GLU A 449 25.90 15.54 -23.92
C GLU A 449 25.36 15.19 -22.52
N SER A 450 24.97 13.92 -22.35
CA SER A 450 24.61 13.32 -21.08
C SER A 450 25.85 13.10 -20.21
N VAL A 451 25.92 13.80 -19.06
CA VAL A 451 26.84 13.48 -17.96
C VAL A 451 26.11 12.57 -16.98
N GLU A 452 26.59 11.33 -16.83
CA GLU A 452 26.15 10.38 -15.80
C GLU A 452 26.42 10.91 -14.38
N PRO A 453 25.47 10.88 -13.44
CA PRO A 453 25.78 11.01 -12.03
C PRO A 453 25.85 9.64 -11.36
N LYS A 454 27.03 9.43 -10.75
CA LYS A 454 27.41 8.33 -9.86
C LYS A 454 26.39 8.15 -8.73
N THR A 455 26.16 6.89 -8.40
CA THR A 455 25.33 6.40 -7.30
C THR A 455 25.84 6.89 -5.93
N SER A 456 25.17 7.89 -5.36
CA SER A 456 25.18 8.14 -3.92
C SER A 456 23.76 7.92 -3.39
N THR A 457 23.63 7.05 -2.40
CA THR A 457 22.41 6.80 -1.62
C THR A 457 21.74 8.12 -1.20
N LYS A 458 20.65 8.52 -1.88
CA LYS A 458 19.89 9.74 -1.56
C LYS A 458 19.12 9.51 -0.26
N ARG A 459 19.34 10.36 0.76
CA ARG A 459 18.55 10.39 2.01
C ARG A 459 17.12 10.81 1.71
N ARG A 460 16.13 10.28 2.42
CA ARG A 460 14.68 10.55 2.22
C ARG A 460 14.28 11.92 2.82
N LEU A 461 13.25 12.58 2.28
CA LEU A 461 12.83 13.93 2.73
C LEU A 461 12.45 13.96 4.23
N TRP A 462 11.79 12.92 4.73
CA TRP A 462 11.45 12.83 6.15
C TRP A 462 12.69 12.79 7.06
N GLN A 463 13.80 12.20 6.61
CA GLN A 463 15.06 12.19 7.35
C GLN A 463 15.66 13.59 7.40
N VAL A 464 15.53 14.35 6.31
CA VAL A 464 15.93 15.76 6.27
C VAL A 464 15.06 16.59 7.22
N LEU A 465 13.74 16.37 7.22
CA LEU A 465 12.81 17.08 8.13
C LEU A 465 13.04 16.72 9.60
N GLN A 466 13.36 15.46 9.89
CA GLN A 466 13.72 15.00 11.23
C GLN A 466 15.02 15.64 11.73
N ASP A 467 16.04 15.73 10.88
CA ASP A 467 17.31 16.41 11.20
C ASP A 467 17.10 17.92 11.45
N ILE A 468 16.09 18.53 10.80
CA ILE A 468 15.66 19.92 11.04
C ILE A 468 14.88 20.05 12.38
N GLY A 469 14.44 18.93 12.97
CA GLY A 469 13.75 18.88 14.26
C GLY A 469 12.23 18.73 14.17
N PHE A 470 11.69 18.33 13.01
CA PHE A 470 10.27 18.02 12.86
C PHE A 470 9.98 16.55 13.16
N LYS A 471 8.85 16.30 13.83
CA LYS A 471 8.33 14.94 14.07
C LYS A 471 7.34 14.47 12.99
N SER A 472 7.02 15.33 12.02
CA SER A 472 6.05 15.09 10.95
C SER A 472 6.71 15.26 9.58
N VAL A 473 6.19 14.53 8.59
CA VAL A 473 6.65 14.55 7.19
C VAL A 473 5.92 15.62 6.36
N ALA A 474 4.72 16.02 6.79
CA ALA A 474 3.91 17.06 6.14
C ALA A 474 4.14 18.42 6.82
N VAL A 475 5.27 19.07 6.48
CA VAL A 475 5.64 20.37 7.05
C VAL A 475 5.53 21.47 5.98
N PRO A 476 4.72 22.52 6.21
CA PRO A 476 4.67 23.68 5.31
C PRO A 476 6.04 24.31 5.10
N GLY A 477 6.35 24.68 3.85
CA GLY A 477 7.64 25.27 3.46
C GLY A 477 8.14 26.45 4.31
N PRO A 478 7.27 27.40 4.70
CA PRO A 478 7.66 28.50 5.59
C PRO A 478 8.17 28.03 6.96
N HIS A 479 7.58 26.98 7.54
CA HIS A 479 8.04 26.42 8.80
C HIS A 479 9.42 25.78 8.67
N VAL A 480 9.69 25.13 7.53
CA VAL A 480 11.02 24.57 7.24
C VAL A 480 12.08 25.69 7.16
N ALA A 481 11.76 26.80 6.50
CA ALA A 481 12.67 27.96 6.43
C ALA A 481 12.97 28.55 7.81
N ALA A 482 11.94 28.77 8.64
CA ALA A 482 12.10 29.30 10.00
C ALA A 482 12.95 28.36 10.88
N LYS A 483 12.71 27.04 10.80
CA LYS A 483 13.43 26.05 11.61
C LYS A 483 14.88 25.85 11.17
N LEU A 484 15.15 25.96 9.86
CA LEU A 484 16.52 26.00 9.34
C LEU A 484 17.29 27.24 9.81
N GLU A 485 16.61 28.38 9.96
CA GLU A 485 17.22 29.59 10.53
C GLU A 485 17.50 29.44 12.03
N GLU A 486 16.64 28.76 12.79
CA GLU A 486 16.93 28.41 14.18
C GLU A 486 18.10 27.41 14.28
N LEU A 487 18.10 26.40 13.41
CA LEU A 487 19.16 25.40 13.35
C LEU A 487 20.50 26.03 12.94
N SER A 488 20.51 27.04 12.06
CA SER A 488 21.76 27.70 11.64
C SER A 488 22.46 28.44 12.78
N LYS A 489 21.70 28.90 13.78
CA LYS A 489 22.22 29.57 15.00
C LYS A 489 22.88 28.58 15.97
N THR A 490 22.49 27.30 15.94
CA THR A 490 22.95 26.27 16.89
C THR A 490 23.87 25.24 16.26
N ASN A 491 23.65 24.87 15.00
CA ASN A 491 24.44 23.93 14.21
C ASN A 491 24.49 24.35 12.72
N PRO A 492 25.39 25.27 12.34
CA PRO A 492 25.45 25.86 11.00
C PRO A 492 25.74 24.83 9.90
N GLN A 493 26.56 23.82 10.18
CA GLN A 493 26.93 22.78 9.21
C GLN A 493 25.75 21.85 8.91
N MET A 494 24.98 21.47 9.94
CA MET A 494 23.77 20.68 9.75
C MET A 494 22.69 21.48 9.02
N ALA A 495 22.50 22.76 9.39
CA ALA A 495 21.55 23.64 8.71
C ALA A 495 21.86 23.79 7.22
N LEU A 496 23.13 23.99 6.85
CA LEU A 496 23.57 24.06 5.46
C LEU A 496 23.25 22.76 4.71
N LYS A 497 23.64 21.61 5.26
CA LYS A 497 23.39 20.30 4.67
C LYS A 497 21.89 20.03 4.47
N CYS A 498 21.07 20.26 5.49
CA CYS A 498 19.63 20.04 5.42
C CYS A 498 18.94 21.02 4.45
N ALA A 499 19.40 22.28 4.38
CA ALA A 499 18.89 23.26 3.43
C ALA A 499 19.19 22.87 1.97
N GLU A 500 20.41 22.38 1.67
CA GLU A 500 20.79 21.89 0.35
C GLU A 500 19.99 20.64 -0.05
N GLU A 501 19.86 19.67 0.86
CA GLU A 501 19.08 18.44 0.66
C GLU A 501 17.59 18.78 0.42
N TYR A 502 17.01 19.68 1.22
CA TYR A 502 15.61 20.13 1.06
C TYR A 502 15.37 20.86 -0.26
N LEU A 503 16.29 21.73 -0.70
CA LEU A 503 16.20 22.41 -2.00
C LEU A 503 16.34 21.44 -3.18
N ALA A 504 17.17 20.40 -3.06
CA ALA A 504 17.28 19.36 -4.07
C ALA A 504 15.96 18.58 -4.22
N PHE A 505 15.28 18.28 -3.11
CA PHE A 505 13.94 17.70 -3.13
C PHE A 505 12.91 18.60 -3.83
N LYS A 506 12.91 19.90 -3.54
CA LYS A 506 11.97 20.85 -4.16
C LYS A 506 12.27 21.14 -5.64
N LYS A 507 13.53 21.06 -6.08
CA LYS A 507 13.89 21.17 -7.52
C LYS A 507 13.36 20.00 -8.34
N ASN A 508 13.32 18.79 -7.78
CA ASN A 508 12.83 17.59 -8.49
C ASN A 508 11.30 17.60 -8.69
N LYS A 509 10.55 18.49 -8.02
CA LYS A 509 9.09 18.65 -8.18
C LYS A 509 8.69 19.73 -9.21
N LYS A 510 9.63 20.46 -9.83
CA LYS A 510 9.30 21.46 -10.87
C LYS A 510 9.40 20.85 -12.28
N SER A 511 8.36 20.14 -12.70
CA SER A 511 8.00 20.05 -14.12
C SER A 511 6.47 19.97 -14.26
N SER A 512 5.81 21.12 -14.16
CA SER A 512 4.53 21.37 -14.80
C SER A 512 4.25 22.87 -14.67
N SER A 513 3.56 23.41 -15.65
CA SER A 513 3.51 24.81 -16.06
C SER A 513 3.12 25.81 -14.98
N ASP A 514 4.09 26.53 -14.41
CA ASP A 514 3.87 27.92 -14.05
C ASP A 514 5.21 28.69 -14.01
N LYS A 515 5.30 29.78 -14.80
CA LYS A 515 6.43 30.72 -14.77
C LYS A 515 6.29 31.70 -13.59
N SER A 516 5.56 31.33 -12.55
CA SER A 516 5.42 32.11 -11.34
C SER A 516 6.70 32.08 -10.49
N ARG A 517 7.00 33.24 -9.93
CA ARG A 517 8.16 33.52 -9.06
C ARG A 517 8.23 32.42 -7.97
N PRO A 518 9.43 31.86 -7.67
CA PRO A 518 9.53 30.84 -6.63
C PRO A 518 8.95 31.37 -5.31
N PRO A 519 8.16 30.55 -4.58
CA PRO A 519 7.62 30.90 -3.27
C PRO A 519 8.69 31.54 -2.37
N GLU A 520 8.29 32.54 -1.59
CA GLU A 520 9.20 33.37 -0.78
C GLU A 520 10.12 32.54 0.12
N TYR A 521 9.59 31.49 0.76
CA TYR A 521 10.37 30.57 1.59
C TYR A 521 11.52 29.85 0.85
N ILE A 522 11.41 29.61 -0.46
CA ILE A 522 12.50 29.02 -1.26
C ILE A 522 13.63 30.05 -1.44
N GLN A 523 13.30 31.34 -1.53
CA GLN A 523 14.29 32.41 -1.60
C GLN A 523 15.01 32.55 -0.25
N ASP A 524 14.28 32.43 0.86
CA ASP A 524 14.85 32.47 2.21
C ASP A 524 15.83 31.32 2.45
N ILE A 525 15.46 30.09 2.08
CA ILE A 525 16.36 28.93 2.23
C ILE A 525 17.59 29.07 1.31
N LYS A 526 17.44 29.59 0.08
CA LYS A 526 18.58 29.85 -0.81
C LYS A 526 19.52 30.93 -0.27
N LYS A 527 18.95 31.98 0.34
CA LYS A 527 19.73 33.04 1.00
C LYS A 527 20.51 32.46 2.18
N LEU A 528 19.88 31.63 3.00
CA LEU A 528 20.53 30.94 4.11
C LEU A 528 21.70 30.05 3.63
N VAL A 529 21.53 29.29 2.55
CA VAL A 529 22.63 28.52 1.94
C VAL A 529 23.77 29.43 1.51
N ALA A 530 23.47 30.55 0.83
CA ALA A 530 24.50 31.50 0.39
C ALA A 530 25.24 32.18 1.56
N GLU A 531 24.59 32.37 2.71
CA GLU A 531 25.19 32.92 3.93
C GLU A 531 26.06 31.89 4.67
N LEU A 532 25.67 30.61 4.63
CA LEU A 532 26.36 29.51 5.32
C LEU A 532 27.46 28.85 4.49
N SER A 533 27.42 28.96 3.16
CA SER A 533 28.44 28.40 2.28
C SER A 533 29.76 29.16 2.40
N PRO A 534 30.92 28.47 2.47
CA PRO A 534 32.21 29.14 2.53
C PRO A 534 32.43 30.00 1.27
N LYS A 535 32.57 31.32 1.42
CA LYS A 535 33.09 32.19 0.34
C LYS A 535 34.54 31.79 0.12
N GLU A 536 34.85 31.13 -0.99
CA GLU A 536 36.16 30.55 -1.24
C GLU A 536 37.30 31.52 -0.96
N ALA A 537 38.28 31.02 -0.20
CA ALA A 537 39.65 31.47 -0.28
C ALA A 537 40.17 31.23 -1.70
N LEU A 538 39.89 32.18 -2.58
CA LEU A 538 40.51 32.33 -3.88
C LEU A 538 41.78 33.16 -3.68
N ILE A 539 42.89 32.51 -3.32
CA ILE A 539 44.25 33.08 -3.45
C ILE A 539 45.17 32.04 -4.11
N HIS A 540 45.31 32.19 -5.42
CA HIS A 540 46.51 32.01 -6.26
C HIS A 540 47.57 30.94 -5.94
N SER A 541 47.67 29.98 -6.88
CA SER A 541 48.87 29.48 -7.59
C SER A 541 50.19 29.24 -6.83
N PHE A 542 50.75 28.02 -6.89
CA PHE A 542 52.08 27.72 -7.47
C PHE A 542 52.38 26.21 -7.47
N ARG A 543 52.69 25.69 -8.67
CA ARG A 543 53.56 24.56 -9.10
C ARG A 543 53.95 23.40 -8.16
N SER A 544 54.05 22.24 -8.85
CA SER A 544 54.85 21.00 -8.55
C SER A 544 54.32 20.16 -7.39
N GLY A 545 54.18 18.84 -7.44
CA GLY A 545 54.78 17.80 -8.25
C GLY A 545 55.17 16.66 -7.29
N GLY A 546 54.75 15.42 -7.56
CA GLY A 546 55.33 14.23 -6.90
C GLY A 546 54.40 13.41 -5.98
N SER A 547 54.05 12.22 -6.49
CA SER A 547 54.21 10.89 -5.86
C SER A 547 53.84 10.67 -4.38
N SER A 548 52.90 9.73 -4.17
CA SER A 548 53.15 8.37 -3.61
C SER A 548 52.04 7.91 -2.64
N THR A 549 51.38 6.82 -3.05
CA THR A 549 51.03 5.58 -2.31
C THR A 549 50.91 5.55 -0.78
N PHE A 550 49.93 4.77 -0.28
CA PHE A 550 49.97 3.72 0.77
C PHE A 550 48.61 3.68 1.53
N PHE A 551 47.96 2.57 1.92
CA PHE A 551 47.94 1.14 1.60
C PHE A 551 46.59 0.59 2.11
N LYS A 552 46.11 -0.51 1.50
CA LYS A 552 44.96 -1.31 1.92
C LYS A 552 45.47 -2.52 2.72
N ARG A 553 44.72 -2.90 3.77
CA ARG A 553 44.46 -4.27 4.29
C ARG A 553 45.61 -5.07 4.97
N ASN A 554 45.37 -5.59 6.19
CA ASN A 554 44.85 -6.95 6.41
C ASN A 554 44.79 -7.36 7.90
N ASP A 555 43.89 -8.31 8.16
CA ASP A 555 43.61 -9.06 9.39
C ASP A 555 44.83 -9.81 9.97
N THR A 556 44.82 -10.08 11.30
CA THR A 556 44.96 -11.41 11.93
C THR A 556 45.11 -11.31 13.47
N GLU A 557 44.29 -12.09 14.21
CA GLU A 557 44.57 -12.62 15.57
C GLU A 557 45.76 -13.63 15.51
N PRO A 558 46.39 -14.20 16.60
CA PRO A 558 45.82 -14.49 17.93
C PRO A 558 46.76 -14.55 19.19
N LYS A 559 46.13 -14.79 20.35
CA LYS A 559 46.52 -15.62 21.54
C LYS A 559 47.63 -15.23 22.55
N ASN A 560 47.15 -15.14 23.82
CA ASN A 560 47.65 -15.70 25.10
C ASN A 560 49.12 -15.51 25.56
N GLN A 561 49.31 -14.98 26.79
CA GLN A 561 49.55 -15.76 28.02
C GLN A 561 49.81 -14.88 29.27
N GLN A 562 49.10 -15.24 30.36
CA GLN A 562 49.48 -15.33 31.79
C GLN A 562 50.11 -14.16 32.57
N GLY A 563 49.55 -13.92 33.78
CA GLY A 563 50.22 -13.14 34.83
C GLY A 563 49.38 -12.76 36.06
N ASN A 564 49.02 -13.77 36.87
CA ASN A 564 48.68 -13.80 38.31
C ASN A 564 48.47 -12.53 39.19
N GLN A 565 47.45 -12.68 40.06
CA GLN A 565 47.35 -12.28 41.48
C GLN A 565 47.26 -10.80 41.87
N PHE A 566 46.13 -10.38 42.48
CA PHE A 566 45.98 -10.30 43.93
C PHE A 566 44.52 -10.06 44.34
N ASN A 567 44.26 -10.32 45.62
CA ASN A 567 43.02 -10.72 46.26
C ASN A 567 42.39 -9.57 47.08
N LYS A 568 41.12 -9.78 47.48
CA LYS A 568 40.40 -9.27 48.66
C LYS A 568 39.59 -7.96 48.61
N ASP A 569 38.28 -8.18 48.82
CA ASP A 569 37.43 -7.66 49.90
C ASP A 569 37.51 -6.16 50.24
N VAL A 570 36.39 -5.45 50.09
CA VAL A 570 35.70 -4.81 51.23
C VAL A 570 34.20 -4.78 50.95
N GLN A 571 33.47 -5.35 51.91
CA GLN A 571 32.03 -5.36 52.09
C GLN A 571 31.60 -4.16 52.96
N LEU A 572 30.29 -3.85 52.92
CA LEU A 572 29.49 -3.08 53.89
C LEU A 572 29.42 -1.55 53.63
N LYS A 573 28.24 -0.92 53.63
CA LYS A 573 26.94 -1.25 54.25
C LYS A 573 25.77 -1.08 53.29
#